data_AF-A0A7S0Z3L7-F1
#
_entry.id   AF-A0A7S0Z3L7-F1
#
_cell.length_a   1.000
_cell.length_b   1.000
_cell.length_c   1.000
_cell.angle_alpha   90.00
_cell.angle_beta   90.00
_cell.angle_gamma   90.00
#
_symmetry.space_group_name_H-M   'P 1'
#
loop_
_entity.id
_entity.type
_entity.pdbx_description
1 polymer ?
#
loop_
_entity_poly.entity_id
_entity_poly.type
_entity_poly.pdbx_seq_one_letter_code
_entity_poly.pdbx_strand_id
1 'polypeptide(L)'
;GGVREELVVSAAVGISAGLGEDCPVWDRGCAPQALSFVIDDVSSVEMFVSLPAISPFGTLTFSLAPFETGTAAVSLHLEDDGAASHPLDPPGSSESGRRNFTITVLPAE
;
A
#
# COMPACT_ATOMS: atom_id res chain seq x y z
N GLY A 1 4.10 28.98 17.25
CA GLY A 1 5.18 28.78 16.28
C GLY A 1 5.23 27.31 15.99
N GLY A 2 4.72 26.89 14.83
CA GLY A 2 4.73 25.50 14.41
C GLY A 2 5.97 25.28 13.58
N VAL A 3 6.91 24.51 14.11
CA VAL A 3 8.08 24.08 13.35
C VAL A 3 7.63 23.04 12.33
N ARG A 4 8.10 23.19 11.09
CA ARG A 4 7.71 22.33 9.98
C ARG A 4 8.56 21.07 10.02
N GLU A 5 7.97 19.96 10.42
CA GLU A 5 8.56 18.62 10.24
C GLU A 5 8.55 18.32 8.72
N GLU A 6 9.72 18.00 8.15
CA GLU A 6 9.81 17.57 6.75
C GLU A 6 9.59 16.06 6.68
N LEU A 7 8.61 15.66 5.86
CA LEU A 7 8.18 14.27 5.70
C LEU A 7 8.69 13.72 4.35
N VAL A 8 9.48 12.66 4.41
CA VAL A 8 9.94 11.93 3.23
C VAL A 8 9.30 10.53 3.21
N VAL A 9 8.56 10.23 2.15
CA VAL A 9 7.92 8.92 1.92
C VAL A 9 8.53 8.29 0.67
N SER A 10 9.09 7.08 0.82
CA SER A 10 9.43 6.24 -0.32
C SER A 10 8.22 5.39 -0.72
N ALA A 11 8.01 5.14 -2.01
CA ALA A 11 6.88 4.35 -2.51
C ALA A 11 7.33 2.95 -2.93
N ALA A 12 6.52 1.93 -2.64
CA ALA A 12 6.64 0.62 -3.26
C ALA A 12 5.99 0.65 -4.65
N VAL A 13 6.76 0.34 -5.69
CA VAL A 13 6.28 0.30 -7.08
C VAL A 13 6.32 -1.15 -7.62
N GLY A 14 5.49 -1.45 -8.62
CA GLY A 14 5.49 -2.75 -9.29
C GLY A 14 4.87 -3.87 -8.46
N ILE A 15 3.75 -3.58 -7.79
CA ILE A 15 2.92 -4.60 -7.15
C ILE A 15 1.75 -4.90 -8.10
N SER A 16 1.72 -6.12 -8.62
CA SER A 16 0.61 -6.70 -9.39
C SER A 16 0.24 -8.00 -8.71
N ALA A 17 -1.06 -8.26 -8.56
CA ALA A 17 -1.59 -9.48 -7.99
C ALA A 17 -2.11 -10.46 -9.07
N GLY A 18 -1.84 -10.20 -10.35
CA GLY A 18 -2.19 -11.13 -11.44
C GLY A 18 -2.59 -10.40 -12.72
N LEU A 19 -2.87 -11.20 -13.77
CA LEU A 19 -3.26 -10.69 -15.09
C LEU A 19 -4.75 -10.35 -15.13
N GLY A 20 -5.06 -9.12 -15.55
CA GLY A 20 -6.39 -8.67 -15.96
C GLY A 20 -6.35 -7.62 -17.09
N GLU A 21 -5.21 -7.49 -17.77
CA GLU A 21 -4.86 -6.32 -18.59
C GLU A 21 -5.01 -6.48 -20.11
N ASP A 22 -5.27 -7.70 -20.60
CA ASP A 22 -5.47 -7.98 -22.04
C ASP A 22 -6.90 -8.46 -22.35
N CYS A 23 -7.89 -7.60 -22.14
CA CYS A 23 -9.29 -7.92 -22.45
C CYS A 23 -9.68 -7.51 -23.90
N PRO A 24 -10.15 -8.45 -24.74
CA PRO A 24 -10.89 -8.12 -25.95
C PRO A 24 -12.26 -7.53 -25.59
N VAL A 25 -12.68 -6.49 -26.31
CA VAL A 25 -13.91 -5.68 -26.09
C VAL A 25 -15.25 -6.43 -26.04
N TRP A 26 -15.28 -7.76 -26.24
CA TRP A 26 -16.50 -8.56 -26.23
C TRP A 26 -16.72 -9.38 -24.94
N ASP A 27 -15.76 -9.38 -24.01
CA ASP A 27 -15.91 -10.15 -22.78
C ASP A 27 -16.58 -9.34 -21.65
N ARG A 28 -17.76 -9.77 -21.22
CA ARG A 28 -18.55 -9.14 -20.15
C ARG A 28 -18.01 -9.45 -18.75
N GLY A 29 -16.94 -10.25 -18.64
CA GLY A 29 -16.22 -10.54 -17.40
C GLY A 29 -15.07 -9.57 -17.09
N CYS A 30 -14.73 -8.65 -18.00
CA CYS A 30 -13.65 -7.69 -17.78
C CYS A 30 -14.13 -6.49 -16.96
N ALA A 31 -14.14 -6.66 -15.64
CA ALA A 31 -14.31 -5.56 -14.70
C ALA A 31 -12.93 -5.15 -14.15
N PRO A 32 -12.74 -3.86 -13.79
CA PRO A 32 -11.55 -3.48 -13.03
C PRO A 32 -11.48 -4.31 -11.74
N GLN A 33 -10.35 -4.97 -11.52
CA GLN A 33 -10.10 -5.72 -10.30
C GLN A 33 -10.01 -4.75 -9.12
N ALA A 34 -10.65 -5.11 -8.01
CA ALA A 34 -10.52 -4.37 -6.76
C ALA A 34 -9.18 -4.69 -6.11
N LEU A 35 -8.37 -3.66 -5.90
CA LEU A 35 -7.08 -3.76 -5.22
C LEU A 35 -7.20 -3.36 -3.74
N SER A 36 -6.54 -4.12 -2.87
CA SER A 36 -6.45 -3.82 -1.44
C SER A 36 -4.98 -3.84 -0.99
N PHE A 37 -4.54 -2.76 -0.33
CA PHE A 37 -3.23 -2.74 0.32
C PHE A 37 -3.38 -3.21 1.76
N VAL A 38 -2.67 -4.28 2.12
CA VAL A 38 -2.67 -4.84 3.47
C VAL A 38 -1.33 -4.52 4.13
N ILE A 39 -1.36 -3.78 5.23
CA ILE A 39 -0.16 -3.50 6.03
C ILE A 39 0.06 -4.67 6.99
N ASP A 40 1.20 -5.36 6.82
CA ASP A 40 1.63 -6.48 7.64
C ASP A 40 2.27 -6.02 8.96
N ASP A 41 3.08 -4.95 8.91
CA ASP A 41 3.85 -4.46 10.05
C ASP A 41 4.18 -2.97 9.94
N VAL A 42 4.28 -2.29 11.09
CA VAL A 42 4.73 -0.91 11.23
C VAL A 42 5.70 -0.84 12.39
N SER A 43 6.95 -0.44 12.13
CA SER A 43 7.92 -0.18 13.20
C SER A 43 7.70 1.20 13.82
N SER A 44 8.29 1.43 15.00
CA SER A 44 8.30 2.74 15.66
C SER A 44 6.87 3.32 15.83
N VAL A 45 5.94 2.46 16.24
CA VAL A 45 4.50 2.78 16.33
C VAL A 45 4.21 3.99 17.21
N GLU A 46 5.09 4.27 18.17
CA GLU A 46 5.07 5.44 19.04
C GLU A 46 5.14 6.78 18.28
N MET A 47 5.66 6.79 17.05
CA MET A 47 5.70 7.98 16.20
C MET A 47 4.31 8.41 15.69
N PHE A 48 3.27 7.60 15.89
CA PHE A 48 1.95 7.79 15.29
C PHE A 48 0.82 7.90 16.33
N VAL A 49 -0.03 8.91 16.17
CA VAL A 49 -1.35 8.97 16.82
C VAL A 49 -2.35 8.07 16.09
N SER A 50 -2.24 8.01 14.76
CA SER A 50 -2.97 7.07 13.92
C SER A 50 -1.99 6.39 12.98
N LEU A 51 -1.97 5.05 13.03
CA LEU A 51 -1.07 4.23 12.22
C LEU A 51 -1.25 4.48 10.71
N PRO A 52 -0.20 4.23 9.91
CA PRO A 52 -0.29 4.20 8.45
C PRO A 52 -1.47 3.37 7.94
N ALA A 53 -2.19 3.92 6.96
CA ALA A 53 -3.20 3.23 6.17
C ALA A 53 -3.07 3.65 4.71
N ILE A 54 -3.28 2.72 3.78
CA ILE A 54 -3.15 2.96 2.34
C ILE A 54 -4.49 2.67 1.66
N SER A 55 -5.03 3.67 0.95
CA SER A 55 -6.25 3.48 0.15
C SER A 55 -5.99 2.59 -1.08
N PRO A 56 -7.03 2.02 -1.72
CA PRO A 56 -6.89 1.31 -3.00
C PRO A 56 -6.20 2.10 -4.12
N PHE A 57 -6.24 3.44 -4.06
CA PHE A 57 -5.58 4.33 -5.02
C PHE A 57 -4.12 4.67 -4.64
N GLY A 58 -3.56 4.01 -3.63
CA GLY A 58 -2.19 4.23 -3.16
C GLY A 58 -1.97 5.48 -2.30
N THR A 59 -3.04 6.17 -1.89
CA THR A 59 -2.94 7.30 -0.95
C THR A 59 -2.60 6.80 0.45
N LEU A 60 -1.45 7.20 0.99
CA LEU A 60 -1.01 6.93 2.35
C LEU A 60 -1.56 8.00 3.32
N THR A 61 -2.14 7.56 4.43
CA THR A 61 -2.66 8.42 5.51
C THR A 61 -2.12 7.97 6.86
N PHE A 62 -1.74 8.92 7.70
CA PHE A 62 -1.33 8.72 9.09
C PHE A 62 -1.35 10.08 9.82
N SER A 63 -1.23 10.04 11.15
CA SER A 63 -1.09 11.24 11.98
C SER A 63 0.12 11.02 12.87
N LEU A 64 1.10 11.91 12.81
CA LEU A 64 2.28 11.85 13.65
C LEU A 64 1.95 12.30 15.08
N ALA A 65 2.62 11.68 16.04
CA ALA A 65 2.69 12.21 17.39
C ALA A 65 3.52 13.51 17.39
N PRO A 66 3.15 14.52 18.18
CA PRO A 66 3.85 15.80 18.17
C PRO A 66 5.32 15.65 18.56
N PHE A 67 6.22 16.33 17.83
CA PHE A 67 7.65 16.42 18.13
C PHE A 67 8.42 15.11 17.98
N GLU A 68 7.84 14.12 17.32
CA GLU A 68 8.54 12.87 17.01
C GLU A 68 9.42 13.03 15.78
N THR A 69 10.59 12.40 15.82
CA THR A 69 11.55 12.38 14.71
C THR A 69 12.12 10.98 14.57
N GLY A 70 12.54 10.62 13.37
CA GLY A 70 13.14 9.32 13.10
C GLY A 70 12.55 8.63 11.88
N THR A 71 12.66 7.31 11.87
CA THR A 71 12.26 6.48 10.73
C THR A 71 11.37 5.34 11.20
N ALA A 72 10.24 5.16 10.52
CA ALA A 72 9.36 4.00 10.64
C ALA A 72 9.39 3.19 9.34
N ALA A 73 9.61 1.88 9.46
CA ALA A 73 9.46 0.94 8.36
C ALA A 73 8.03 0.41 8.32
N VAL A 74 7.46 0.33 7.12
CA VAL A 74 6.12 -0.23 6.88
C VAL A 74 6.27 -1.40 5.91
N SER A 75 5.83 -2.59 6.32
CA SER A 75 5.71 -3.77 5.46
C SER A 75 4.26 -3.95 5.03
N LEU A 76 4.05 -4.28 3.76
CA LEU A 76 2.73 -4.49 3.19
C LEU A 76 2.75 -5.50 2.04
N HIS A 77 1.59 -6.00 1.67
CA HIS A 77 1.34 -6.68 0.40
C HIS A 77 0.08 -6.11 -0.27
N LEU A 78 -0.11 -6.46 -1.54
CA LEU A 78 -1.32 -6.15 -2.29
C LEU A 78 -2.12 -7.43 -2.46
N GLU A 79 -3.42 -7.30 -2.25
CA GLU A 79 -4.42 -8.27 -2.62
C GLU A 79 -5.22 -7.74 -3.83
N ASP A 80 -5.63 -8.63 -4.73
CA ASP A 80 -6.69 -8.37 -5.70
C ASP A 80 -7.86 -9.36 -5.54
N ASP A 81 -8.97 -9.10 -6.22
CA ASP A 81 -10.10 -10.02 -6.33
C ASP A 81 -10.01 -10.94 -7.58
N GLY A 82 -8.80 -11.07 -8.14
CA GLY A 82 -8.49 -11.69 -9.43
C GLY A 82 -8.49 -13.23 -9.46
N ALA A 83 -8.73 -13.95 -8.36
CA ALA A 83 -8.73 -15.41 -8.35
C ALA A 83 -9.99 -16.02 -7.71
N ALA A 84 -10.99 -16.36 -8.55
CA ALA A 84 -11.88 -17.53 -8.43
C ALA A 84 -13.04 -17.55 -9.44
N SER A 85 -13.33 -16.47 -10.17
CA SER A 85 -14.62 -16.36 -10.90
C SER A 85 -14.63 -16.84 -12.35
N HIS A 86 -13.51 -17.24 -12.96
CA HIS A 86 -13.53 -17.79 -14.31
C HIS A 86 -12.95 -19.21 -14.41
N PRO A 87 -13.72 -20.22 -14.87
CA PRO A 87 -13.24 -21.60 -14.98
C PRO A 87 -12.15 -21.83 -16.05
N LEU A 88 -11.75 -20.79 -16.78
CA LEU A 88 -10.66 -20.84 -17.76
C LEU A 88 -9.33 -20.26 -17.24
N ASP A 89 -9.33 -19.60 -16.09
CA ASP A 89 -8.10 -19.03 -15.54
C ASP A 89 -7.33 -20.11 -14.76
N PRO A 90 -6.01 -20.25 -14.97
CA PRO A 90 -5.20 -21.08 -14.09
C PRO A 90 -5.27 -20.51 -12.66
N PRO A 91 -5.06 -21.34 -11.61
CA PRO A 91 -4.99 -20.82 -10.25
C PRO A 91 -3.85 -19.79 -10.14
N GLY A 92 -4.22 -18.50 -10.16
CA GLY A 92 -3.34 -17.38 -9.85
C GLY A 92 -3.34 -17.12 -8.35
N SER A 93 -2.25 -16.54 -7.84
CA SER A 93 -2.19 -16.03 -6.48
C SER A 93 -2.73 -14.60 -6.48
N SER A 94 -3.86 -14.34 -5.81
CA SER A 94 -4.41 -12.98 -5.60
C SER A 94 -3.61 -12.14 -4.60
N GLU A 95 -2.48 -12.65 -4.12
CA GLU A 95 -1.57 -11.96 -3.22
C GLU A 95 -0.22 -11.70 -3.88
N SER A 96 0.32 -10.50 -3.67
CA SER A 96 1.68 -10.15 -4.06
C SER A 96 2.72 -10.63 -3.04
N GLY A 97 4.00 -10.58 -3.43
CA GLY A 97 5.08 -10.58 -2.43
C GLY A 97 5.04 -9.34 -1.54
N ARG A 98 5.55 -9.45 -0.31
CA ARG A 98 5.66 -8.31 0.62
C ARG A 98 6.63 -7.26 0.11
N ARG A 99 6.28 -5.99 0.33
CA ARG A 99 7.06 -4.80 0.01
C ARG A 99 7.20 -3.92 1.24
N ASN A 100 8.31 -3.21 1.30
CA ASN A 100 8.62 -2.31 2.40
C ASN A 100 8.80 -0.90 1.86
N PHE A 101 8.37 0.07 2.65
CA PHE A 101 8.75 1.47 2.48
C PHE A 101 9.05 2.10 3.84
N THR A 102 9.66 3.28 3.82
CA THR A 102 10.01 4.02 5.03
C THR A 102 9.34 5.39 5.07
N ILE A 103 8.88 5.74 6.26
CA ILE A 103 8.42 7.08 6.63
C ILE A 103 9.55 7.71 7.46
N THR A 104 10.13 8.79 6.96
CA THR A 104 11.16 9.55 7.70
C THR A 104 10.60 10.90 8.09
N VAL A 105 10.68 11.21 9.38
CA VAL A 105 10.32 12.51 9.97
C VAL A 105 11.61 13.19 10.39
N LEU A 106 11.95 14.27 9.68
CA LEU A 106 13.16 15.03 9.95
C LEU A 106 12.96 16.01 11.11
N PRO A 107 14.02 16.30 11.89
CA PRO A 107 13.98 17.37 12.89
C PRO A 107 13.56 18.69 12.26
N ALA A 108 12.81 19.47 13.04
CA ALA A 108 12.56 20.86 12.76
C ALA A 108 13.87 21.68 12.68
N GLU A 109 14.02 22.49 11.63
CA GLU A 109 15.05 23.55 11.57
C GLU A 109 14.70 24.76 12.46
#